data_AF-A0A7S3SMX6-F1
#
_entry.id   AF-A0A7S3SMX6-F1
#
_cell.length_a   1.000
_cell.length_b   1.000
_cell.length_c   1.000
_cell.angle_alpha   90.00
_cell.angle_beta   90.00
_cell.angle_gamma   90.00
#
_symmetry.space_group_name_H-M   'P 1'
#
loop_
_entity.id
_entity.type
_entity.pdbx_description
1 polymer ?
#
loop_
_entity_poly.entity_id
_entity_poly.type
_entity_poly.pdbx_seq_one_letter_code
_entity_poly.pdbx_strand_id
1 'polypeptide(L)'
;AIGGYTRLSGSGLSMTDWRIQGRSLPRSEEAWLREFEEYKRYPEYQRLHAGKMELEEFKRIYFVEWFHRMWGRTVGVLFAGPLAFFLVKGALRPPLALRLSAMLALGISQAFVGWWMVRS
;
A
#
# COMPACT_ATOMS: atom_id res chain seq x y z
N ALA A 1 -2.82 -13.08 -2.01
CA ALA A 1 -1.55 -13.60 -1.43
C ALA A 1 -0.73 -12.48 -0.77
N ILE A 2 -0.34 -11.42 -1.50
CA ILE A 2 0.62 -10.40 -0.98
C ILE A 2 0.10 -9.62 0.24
N GLY A 3 -1.14 -9.10 0.25
CA GLY A 3 -1.66 -8.37 1.41
C GLY A 3 -1.83 -9.23 2.68
N GLY A 4 -2.12 -10.53 2.52
CA GLY A 4 -2.13 -11.49 3.63
C GLY A 4 -0.73 -11.76 4.16
N TYR A 5 0.26 -11.85 3.26
CA TYR A 5 1.67 -11.93 3.65
C TYR A 5 2.11 -10.68 4.42
N THR A 6 1.71 -9.48 3.97
CA THR A 6 2.03 -8.21 4.66
C THR A 6 1.56 -8.21 6.12
N ARG A 7 0.37 -8.77 6.40
CA ARG A 7 -0.16 -8.89 7.76
C ARG A 7 0.51 -9.99 8.58
N LEU A 8 0.75 -11.16 7.98
CA LEU A 8 1.40 -12.30 8.67
C LEU A 8 2.88 -12.04 8.94
N SER A 9 3.55 -11.21 8.14
CA SER A 9 4.95 -10.84 8.31
C SER A 9 5.16 -9.66 9.26
N GLY A 10 4.10 -9.13 9.90
CA GLY A 10 4.18 -7.95 10.77
C GLY A 10 4.55 -6.65 10.04
N SER A 11 4.47 -6.63 8.70
CA SER A 11 4.85 -5.47 7.89
C SER A 11 3.73 -4.47 7.68
N GLY A 12 2.50 -4.77 8.13
CA GLY A 12 1.45 -3.76 8.15
C GLY A 12 1.91 -2.62 9.05
N LEU A 13 1.96 -1.38 8.53
CA LEU A 13 2.42 -0.18 9.23
C LEU A 13 3.94 0.03 9.34
N SER A 14 4.77 -0.78 8.66
CA SER A 14 6.20 -0.50 8.51
C SER A 14 6.51 0.79 7.72
N MET A 15 5.54 1.26 6.92
CA MET A 15 5.61 2.45 6.09
C MET A 15 4.57 3.48 6.56
N THR A 16 5.04 4.45 7.33
CA THR A 16 4.22 5.34 8.14
C THR A 16 3.72 6.58 7.38
N ASP A 17 4.46 7.04 6.37
CA ASP A 17 4.06 8.18 5.54
C ASP A 17 3.19 7.74 4.35
N TRP A 18 1.89 8.07 4.40
CA TRP A 18 0.96 7.88 3.29
C TRP A 18 0.94 9.11 2.38
N ARG A 19 1.87 9.15 1.41
CA ARG A 19 1.78 10.10 0.30
C ARG A 19 0.98 9.51 -0.85
N ILE A 20 0.04 10.30 -1.39
CA ILE A 20 -0.77 9.95 -2.56
C ILE A 20 0.12 9.68 -3.78
N GLN A 21 1.18 10.49 -3.94
CA GLN A 21 2.19 10.38 -5.01
C GLN A 21 3.07 9.13 -4.88
N GLY A 22 3.00 8.40 -3.76
CA GLY A 22 3.94 7.33 -3.43
C GLY A 22 5.25 7.88 -2.88
N ARG A 23 6.03 6.99 -2.25
CA ARG A 23 7.38 7.28 -1.77
C ARG A 23 8.32 6.26 -2.40
N SER A 24 9.45 6.73 -2.93
CA SER A 24 10.50 5.83 -3.41
C SER A 24 11.17 5.14 -2.22
N LEU A 25 11.68 3.92 -2.44
CA LEU A 25 12.54 3.26 -1.45
C LEU A 25 13.69 4.20 -1.05
N PRO A 26 14.03 4.30 0.25
CA PRO A 26 15.20 5.04 0.70
C PRO A 26 16.46 4.55 -0.04
N ARG A 27 17.24 5.49 -0.56
CA ARG A 27 18.44 5.19 -1.37
C ARG A 27 19.76 5.32 -0.59
N SER A 28 19.74 5.99 0.57
CA SER A 28 20.90 6.15 1.44
C SER A 28 20.67 5.49 2.79
N GLU A 29 21.76 5.12 3.45
CA GLU A 29 21.74 4.53 4.78
C GLU A 29 21.13 5.49 5.82
N GLU A 30 21.49 6.77 5.77
CA GLU A 30 20.89 7.82 6.61
C GLU A 30 19.36 7.89 6.45
N ALA A 31 18.86 7.74 5.23
CA ALA A 31 17.42 7.74 4.99
C ALA A 31 16.75 6.50 5.58
N TRP A 32 17.38 5.32 5.46
CA TRP A 32 16.91 4.10 6.12
C TRP A 32 16.88 4.22 7.63
N LEU A 33 17.93 4.81 8.24
CA LEU A 33 17.99 5.04 9.67
C LEU A 33 16.87 5.99 10.13
N ARG A 34 16.59 7.07 9.39
CA ARG A 34 15.48 7.97 9.71
C ARG A 34 14.12 7.27 9.69
N GLU A 35 13.84 6.48 8.64
CA GLU A 35 12.59 5.70 8.57
C GLU A 35 12.51 4.68 9.71
N PHE A 36 13.63 4.04 10.05
CA PHE A 36 13.66 3.06 11.12
C PHE A 36 13.42 3.71 12.49
N GLU A 37 14.06 4.85 12.76
CA GLU A 37 13.81 5.64 13.98
C GLU A 37 12.37 6.12 14.09
N GLU A 38 11.74 6.45 12.96
CA GLU A 38 10.32 6.77 12.93
C GLU A 38 9.46 5.55 13.23
N TYR A 39 9.74 4.39 12.60
CA TYR A 39 9.04 3.13 12.85
C TYR A 39 9.13 2.69 14.32
N LYS A 40 10.27 2.91 14.99
CA LYS A 40 10.46 2.60 16.42
C LYS A 40 9.45 3.31 17.34
N ARG A 41 8.89 4.44 16.91
CA ARG A 41 7.90 5.22 17.68
C ARG A 41 6.51 4.60 17.63
N TYR A 42 6.25 3.69 16.69
CA TYR A 42 4.93 3.09 16.52
C TYR A 42 4.68 1.95 17.51
N PRO A 43 3.43 1.79 18.01
CA PRO A 43 3.08 0.71 18.92
C PRO A 43 3.37 -0.69 18.36
N GLU A 44 3.32 -0.86 17.04
CA GLU A 44 3.56 -2.14 16.37
C GLU A 44 5.02 -2.59 16.53
N TYR A 45 5.99 -1.68 16.38
CA TYR A 45 7.38 -1.95 16.71
C TYR A 45 7.52 -2.33 18.19
N GLN A 46 6.89 -1.55 19.08
CA GLN A 46 6.99 -1.79 20.53
C GLN A 46 6.40 -3.15 20.96
N ARG A 47 5.38 -3.65 20.24
CA ARG A 47 4.71 -4.91 20.56
C ARG A 47 5.36 -6.13 19.91
N LEU A 48 5.82 -6.00 18.67
CA LEU A 48 6.27 -7.14 17.86
C LEU A 48 7.79 -7.21 17.69
N HIS A 49 8.48 -6.07 17.76
CA HIS A 49 9.88 -5.94 17.31
C HIS A 49 10.83 -5.26 18.32
N ALA A 50 10.33 -4.84 19.48
CA ALA A 50 11.06 -4.04 20.47
C ALA A 50 12.42 -4.64 20.84
N GLY A 51 13.49 -4.01 20.36
CA GLY A 51 14.89 -4.36 20.71
C GLY A 51 15.40 -5.66 20.08
N LYS A 52 14.62 -6.31 19.22
CA LYS A 52 15.01 -7.56 18.53
C LYS A 52 15.21 -7.41 17.03
N MET A 53 14.75 -6.30 16.46
CA MET A 53 14.76 -6.09 15.02
C MET A 53 15.96 -5.25 14.59
N GLU A 54 16.75 -5.82 13.69
CA GLU A 54 17.89 -5.17 13.04
C GLU A 54 17.45 -4.33 11.83
N LEU A 55 18.30 -3.40 11.39
CA LEU A 55 18.01 -2.54 10.23
C LEU A 55 17.72 -3.34 8.95
N GLU A 56 18.39 -4.48 8.75
CA GLU A 56 18.17 -5.34 7.58
C GLU A 56 16.80 -6.02 7.62
N GLU A 57 16.30 -6.39 8.79
CA GLU A 57 14.96 -6.95 8.94
C GLU A 57 13.89 -5.88 8.67
N PHE A 58 14.12 -4.65 9.16
CA PHE A 58 13.29 -3.49 8.84
C PHE A 58 13.19 -3.26 7.33
N LYS A 59 14.31 -3.27 6.60
CA LYS A 59 14.33 -3.10 5.14
C LYS A 59 13.48 -4.14 4.42
N ARG A 60 13.47 -5.41 4.90
CA ARG A 60 12.66 -6.48 4.31
C ARG A 60 11.16 -6.23 4.50
N ILE A 61 10.71 -5.92 5.73
CA ILE A 61 9.30 -5.65 5.99
C ILE A 61 8.83 -4.38 5.25
N TYR A 62 9.67 -3.34 5.21
CA TYR A 62 9.41 -2.11 4.49
C TYR A 62 9.24 -2.36 2.98
N PHE A 63 10.11 -3.19 2.39
CA PHE A 63 10.01 -3.54 0.98
C PHE A 63 8.70 -4.27 0.65
N VAL A 64 8.28 -5.21 1.51
CA VAL A 64 7.02 -5.95 1.33
C VAL A 64 5.83 -5.01 1.31
N GLU A 65 5.76 -4.08 2.27
CA GLU A 65 4.69 -3.10 2.32
C GLU A 65 4.75 -2.12 1.14
N TRP A 66 5.95 -1.60 0.83
CA TRP A 66 6.16 -0.73 -0.33
C TRP A 66 5.69 -1.40 -1.62
N PHE A 67 6.10 -2.65 -1.85
CA PHE A 67 5.71 -3.43 -3.02
C PHE A 67 4.21 -3.67 -3.06
N HIS A 68 3.59 -4.05 -1.94
CA HIS A 68 2.15 -4.21 -1.85
C HIS A 68 1.40 -2.93 -2.25
N ARG A 69 1.83 -1.79 -1.72
CA ARG A 69 1.24 -0.47 -2.01
C ARG A 69 1.48 -0.02 -3.45
N MET A 70 2.65 -0.28 -4.01
CA MET A 70 2.95 0.04 -5.41
C MET A 70 2.13 -0.83 -6.35
N TRP A 71 2.07 -2.13 -6.09
CA TRP A 71 1.28 -3.08 -6.87
C TRP A 71 -0.20 -2.74 -6.88
N GLY A 72 -0.77 -2.37 -5.72
CA GLY A 72 -2.15 -1.90 -5.63
C GLY A 72 -2.43 -0.68 -6.52
N ARG A 73 -1.50 0.29 -6.56
CA ARG A 73 -1.60 1.46 -7.45
C ARG A 73 -1.52 1.06 -8.92
N THR A 74 -0.56 0.23 -9.29
CA THR A 74 -0.39 -0.23 -10.68
C THR A 74 -1.63 -0.95 -11.17
N VAL A 75 -2.18 -1.88 -10.39
CA VAL A 75 -3.43 -2.59 -10.73
C VAL A 75 -4.60 -1.61 -10.80
N GLY A 76 -4.69 -0.66 -9.86
CA GLY A 76 -5.72 0.38 -9.88
C GLY A 76 -5.70 1.21 -11.17
N VAL A 77 -4.52 1.67 -11.61
CA VAL A 77 -4.35 2.44 -12.86
C VAL A 77 -4.66 1.59 -14.09
N LEU A 78 -4.14 0.36 -14.15
CA LEU A 78 -4.37 -0.57 -15.26
C LEU A 78 -5.83 -1.02 -15.38
N PHE A 79 -6.60 -0.97 -14.29
CA PHE A 79 -8.03 -1.25 -14.31
C PHE A 79 -8.85 0.01 -14.65
N ALA A 80 -8.58 1.12 -13.96
CA ALA A 80 -9.35 2.37 -14.10
C ALA A 80 -9.12 3.05 -15.46
N GLY A 81 -7.90 3.03 -15.99
CA GLY A 81 -7.55 3.69 -17.26
C GLY A 81 -8.35 3.15 -18.45
N PRO A 82 -8.29 1.83 -18.75
CA PRO A 82 -9.09 1.23 -19.80
C PRO A 82 -10.60 1.36 -19.56
N LEU A 83 -11.06 1.19 -18.31
CA LEU A 83 -12.47 1.37 -17.97
C LEU A 83 -12.96 2.79 -18.33
N ALA A 84 -12.22 3.82 -17.91
CA ALA A 84 -12.54 5.21 -18.24
C ALA A 84 -12.53 5.46 -19.76
N PHE A 85 -11.54 4.93 -20.47
CA PHE A 85 -11.47 5.03 -21.93
C PHE A 85 -12.70 4.41 -22.62
N PHE A 86 -13.06 3.18 -22.28
CA PHE A 86 -14.19 2.49 -22.90
C PHE A 86 -15.55 3.04 -22.48
N LEU A 87 -15.67 3.61 -21.27
CA LEU A 87 -16.87 4.35 -20.84
C LEU A 87 -17.07 5.62 -21.66
N VAL A 88 -16.03 6.44 -21.83
CA VAL A 88 -16.10 7.68 -22.63
C VAL A 88 -16.38 7.37 -24.11
N LYS A 89 -15.86 6.26 -24.62
CA LYS A 89 -16.14 5.79 -25.99
C LYS A 89 -17.52 5.16 -26.16
N GLY A 90 -18.29 4.97 -25.09
CA GLY A 90 -19.59 4.28 -25.16
C GLY A 90 -19.50 2.83 -25.66
N ALA A 91 -18.31 2.22 -25.58
CA ALA A 91 -18.03 0.90 -26.15
C ALA A 91 -18.49 -0.25 -25.24
N LEU A 92 -18.91 0.04 -24.01
CA LEU A 92 -19.35 -0.94 -23.02
C LEU A 92 -20.87 -1.07 -23.02
N ARG A 93 -21.36 -2.32 -22.97
CA ARG A 93 -22.77 -2.59 -22.70
C ARG A 93 -23.15 -2.10 -21.30
N PRO A 94 -24.34 -1.52 -21.08
CA PRO A 94 -24.72 -0.94 -19.79
C PRO A 94 -24.55 -1.87 -18.57
N PRO A 95 -24.92 -3.17 -18.65
CA PRO A 95 -24.70 -4.08 -17.52
C PRO A 95 -23.23 -4.33 -17.20
N LEU A 96 -22.37 -4.35 -18.23
CA LEU A 96 -20.92 -4.52 -18.06
C LEU A 96 -20.28 -3.26 -17.47
N ALA A 97 -20.66 -2.09 -17.98
CA ALA A 97 -20.22 -0.80 -17.46
C ALA A 97 -20.55 -0.66 -15.97
N LEU A 98 -21.78 -0.99 -15.55
CA LEU A 98 -22.18 -0.93 -14.14
C LEU A 98 -21.36 -1.86 -13.25
N ARG A 99 -21.16 -3.12 -13.68
CA ARG A 99 -20.37 -4.11 -12.92
C ARG A 99 -18.92 -3.67 -12.75
N LEU A 100 -18.28 -3.20 -13.81
CA LEU A 100 -16.89 -2.74 -13.77
C LEU A 100 -16.73 -1.50 -12.90
N SER A 101 -17.67 -0.55 -13.00
CA SER A 101 -17.69 0.64 -12.13
C SER A 101 -17.91 0.29 -10.66
N ALA A 102 -18.79 -0.68 -10.36
CA ALA A 102 -18.98 -1.17 -8.99
C ALA A 102 -17.70 -1.83 -8.43
N MET A 103 -17.01 -2.64 -9.25
CA MET A 103 -15.72 -3.23 -8.86
C MET A 103 -14.65 -2.16 -8.60
N LEU A 104 -14.59 -1.11 -9.43
CA LEU A 104 -13.69 0.02 -9.20
C LEU A 104 -14.02 0.73 -7.89
N ALA A 105 -15.30 1.00 -7.62
CA ALA A 105 -15.75 1.64 -6.38
C ALA A 105 -15.35 0.81 -5.14
N LEU A 106 -15.54 -0.52 -5.18
CA LEU A 106 -15.10 -1.40 -4.11
C LEU A 106 -13.57 -1.36 -3.91
N GLY A 107 -12.79 -1.35 -5.00
CA GLY A 107 -11.33 -1.23 -4.94
C GLY A 107 -10.86 0.10 -4.33
N ILE A 108 -11.51 1.21 -4.69
CA ILE A 108 -11.23 2.54 -4.10
C ILE A 108 -11.55 2.53 -2.60
N SER A 109 -12.69 1.96 -2.21
CA SER A 109 -13.04 1.82 -0.79
C SER A 109 -12.02 1.01 0.00
N GLN A 110 -11.46 -0.06 -0.58
CA GLN A 110 -10.38 -0.83 0.04
C GLN A 110 -9.11 0.01 0.25
N ALA A 111 -8.72 0.80 -0.76
CA ALA A 111 -7.58 1.70 -0.63
C ALA A 111 -7.80 2.79 0.43
N PHE A 112 -9.03 3.31 0.53
CA PHE A 112 -9.42 4.29 1.55
C PHE A 112 -9.34 3.71 2.97
N VAL A 113 -9.84 2.49 3.18
CA VAL A 113 -9.70 1.81 4.47
C VAL A 113 -8.23 1.56 4.81
N GLY A 114 -7.41 1.16 3.83
CA GLY A 114 -5.96 1.01 3.98
C GLY A 114 -5.28 2.28 4.47
N TRP A 115 -5.66 3.44 3.91
CA TRP A 115 -5.19 4.74 4.37
C TRP A 115 -5.63 5.06 5.80
N TRP A 116 -6.91 4.83 6.11
CA TRP A 116 -7.48 5.14 7.41
C TRP A 116 -6.75 4.39 8.55
N MET A 117 -6.46 3.11 8.35
CA MET A 117 -5.77 2.27 9.34
C MET A 117 -4.35 2.75 9.70
N VAL A 118 -3.68 3.50 8.80
CA VAL A 118 -2.33 4.02 9.05
C VAL A 118 -2.38 5.34 9.84
N ARG A 119 -3.49 6.08 9.73
CA ARG A 119 -3.68 7.39 10.37
C ARG A 119 -4.23 7.29 11.79
N SER A 120 -5.01 6.23 12.08
CA SER A 120 -5.62 5.95 13.39
C SER A 120 -4.65 5.29 14.36
#